data_AF-A0AAJ4E2W6-F1
#
_entry.id   AF-A0AAJ4E2W6-F1
#
_cell.length_a   1.000
_cell.length_b   1.000
_cell.length_c   1.000
_cell.angle_alpha   90.00
_cell.angle_beta   90.00
_cell.angle_gamma   90.00
#
_symmetry.space_group_name_H-M   'P 1'
#
loop_
_entity.id
_entity.type
_entity.pdbx_description
1 polymer ?
#
loop_
_entity_poly.entity_id
_entity_poly.type
_entity_poly.pdbx_seq_one_letter_code
_entity_poly.pdbx_strand_id
1 'polypeptide(L)'
;MERYPLFEIQDAIYHILHTNTEINLDTYSARNAANQVIWETQFSELHNKYGEIDKAKLALYLLNGMKNSKLETPKKLKGILEENAWSDENYSIVESDIYYELRTEIKNTKTIGELADLLK
;
A
#
# COMPACT_ATOMS: atom_id res chain seq x y z
N MET A 1 -1.30 -19.66 5.40
CA MET A 1 -0.43 -18.63 4.82
C MET A 1 -0.65 -17.38 5.66
N GLU A 2 0.38 -16.84 6.28
CA GLU A 2 0.25 -15.65 7.13
C GLU A 2 -0.12 -14.44 6.25
N ARG A 3 -1.02 -13.55 6.69
CA ARG A 3 -1.36 -12.32 5.96
C ARG A 3 -0.34 -11.21 6.23
N TYR A 4 -0.31 -10.16 5.42
CA TYR A 4 0.48 -8.96 5.74
C TYR A 4 -0.04 -8.35 7.06
N PRO A 5 0.72 -7.62 7.89
CA PRO A 5 0.17 -7.11 9.15
C PRO A 5 -0.85 -5.98 8.93
N LEU A 6 -2.00 -6.04 9.62
CA LEU A 6 -3.05 -5.03 9.44
C LEU A 6 -2.59 -3.63 9.88
N PHE A 7 -1.73 -3.52 10.88
CA PHE A 7 -1.26 -2.21 11.36
C PHE A 7 -0.44 -1.47 10.29
N GLU A 8 0.35 -2.19 9.47
CA GLU A 8 1.10 -1.60 8.35
C GLU A 8 0.18 -1.11 7.24
N ILE A 9 -0.92 -1.83 7.01
CA ILE A 9 -1.97 -1.41 6.09
C ILE A 9 -2.61 -0.11 6.56
N GLN A 10 -2.93 -0.03 7.85
CA GLN A 10 -3.54 1.16 8.43
C GLN A 10 -2.59 2.35 8.34
N ASP A 11 -1.29 2.15 8.57
CA ASP A 11 -0.28 3.20 8.40
C ASP A 11 -0.18 3.69 6.94
N ALA A 12 -0.18 2.78 5.97
CA ALA A 12 -0.21 3.13 4.55
C ALA A 12 -1.48 3.90 4.15
N ILE A 13 -2.64 3.53 4.68
CA ILE A 13 -3.90 4.26 4.48
C ILE A 13 -3.83 5.65 5.12
N TYR A 14 -3.32 5.76 6.34
CA TYR A 14 -3.10 7.05 7.00
C TYR A 14 -2.28 7.98 6.12
N HIS A 15 -1.17 7.48 5.57
CA HIS A 15 -0.33 8.26 4.67
C HIS A 15 -1.08 8.76 3.44
N ILE A 16 -1.88 7.92 2.79
CA ILE A 16 -2.71 8.37 1.66
C ILE A 16 -3.71 9.43 2.09
N LEU A 17 -4.48 9.18 3.14
CA LEU A 17 -5.56 10.09 3.52
C LEU A 17 -5.03 11.45 4.00
N HIS A 18 -3.83 11.47 4.59
CA HIS A 18 -3.20 12.69 5.09
C HIS A 18 -2.39 13.44 4.03
N THR A 19 -1.68 12.74 3.14
CA THR A 19 -0.71 13.37 2.22
C THR A 19 -1.19 13.49 0.78
N ASN A 20 -2.29 12.81 0.42
CA ASN A 20 -2.92 13.01 -0.88
C ASN A 20 -3.52 14.42 -0.96
N THR A 21 -3.12 15.19 -1.97
CA THR A 21 -3.55 16.59 -2.18
C THR A 21 -5.05 16.76 -2.40
N GLU A 22 -5.75 15.72 -2.88
CA GLU A 22 -7.20 15.74 -3.13
C GLU A 22 -8.01 15.42 -1.87
N ILE A 23 -7.46 14.62 -0.95
CA ILE A 23 -8.15 14.17 0.27
C ILE A 23 -7.72 15.03 1.47
N ASN A 24 -6.41 15.12 1.73
CA ASN A 24 -5.73 15.98 2.69
C ASN A 24 -6.46 16.13 4.05
N LEU A 25 -6.82 14.99 4.67
CA LEU A 25 -7.37 15.00 6.02
C LEU A 25 -6.31 15.46 7.02
N ASP A 26 -6.75 16.13 8.09
CA ASP A 26 -5.85 16.41 9.22
C ASP A 26 -5.35 15.10 9.86
N THR A 27 -4.21 15.16 10.57
CA THR A 27 -3.55 13.99 11.16
C THR A 27 -4.48 13.14 12.03
N TYR A 28 -5.38 13.78 12.80
CA TYR A 28 -6.28 13.06 13.71
C TYR A 28 -7.39 12.35 12.93
N SER A 29 -8.01 13.04 11.98
CA SER A 29 -9.05 12.48 11.10
C SER A 29 -8.50 11.34 10.24
N ALA A 30 -7.32 11.50 9.65
CA ALA A 30 -6.66 10.48 8.84
C ALA A 30 -6.36 9.21 9.65
N ARG A 31 -5.85 9.37 10.88
CA ARG A 31 -5.53 8.24 11.76
C ARG A 31 -6.77 7.50 12.26
N ASN A 32 -7.83 8.24 12.60
CA ASN A 32 -9.11 7.63 12.95
C ASN A 32 -9.73 6.86 11.78
N ALA A 33 -9.65 7.40 10.56
CA ALA A 33 -10.11 6.75 9.35
C ALA A 33 -9.31 5.46 9.07
N ALA A 34 -7.99 5.54 9.12
CA ALA A 34 -7.09 4.40 8.94
C ALA A 34 -7.37 3.27 9.95
N ASN A 35 -7.57 3.60 11.23
CA ASN A 35 -7.85 2.60 12.27
C ASN A 35 -9.18 1.85 12.07
N GLN A 36 -10.11 2.37 11.25
CA GLN A 36 -11.35 1.68 10.89
C GLN A 36 -11.19 0.71 9.73
N VAL A 37 -10.05 0.76 9.01
CA VAL A 37 -9.78 -0.14 7.89
C VAL A 37 -9.46 -1.53 8.40
N ILE A 38 -10.11 -2.51 7.76
CA ILE A 38 -9.87 -3.95 7.90
C ILE A 38 -9.57 -4.55 6.53
N TRP A 39 -9.23 -5.84 6.48
CA TRP A 39 -8.92 -6.55 5.23
C TRP A 39 -10.05 -6.48 4.21
N GLU A 40 -11.27 -6.59 4.68
CA GLU A 40 -12.48 -6.66 3.87
C GLU A 40 -12.97 -5.28 3.40
N THR A 41 -12.38 -4.19 3.91
CA THR A 41 -12.73 -2.82 3.50
C THR A 41 -12.55 -2.68 1.99
N GLN A 42 -13.61 -2.24 1.32
CA GLN A 42 -13.62 -2.08 -0.14
C GLN A 42 -13.01 -0.74 -0.52
N PHE A 43 -12.29 -0.68 -1.64
CA PHE A 43 -11.84 0.59 -2.21
C PHE A 43 -13.00 1.53 -2.55
N SER A 44 -14.17 0.98 -2.92
CA SER A 44 -15.37 1.77 -3.16
C SER A 44 -15.92 2.43 -1.90
N GLU A 45 -15.78 1.79 -0.73
CA GLU A 45 -16.19 2.38 0.54
C GLU A 45 -15.32 3.59 0.90
N LEU A 46 -14.00 3.45 0.72
CA LEU A 46 -13.05 4.55 0.91
C LEU A 46 -13.30 5.67 -0.09
N HIS A 47 -13.54 5.32 -1.36
CA HIS A 47 -13.86 6.28 -2.42
C HIS A 47 -15.09 7.12 -2.09
N ASN A 48 -16.18 6.48 -1.67
CA ASN A 48 -17.42 7.18 -1.34
C ASN A 48 -17.28 8.11 -0.13
N LYS A 49 -16.38 7.79 0.81
CA LYS A 49 -16.23 8.53 2.07
C LYS A 49 -15.19 9.65 2.00
N TYR A 50 -14.10 9.43 1.27
CA TYR A 50 -12.93 10.32 1.28
C TYR A 50 -12.49 10.79 -0.11
N GLY A 51 -13.00 10.20 -1.19
CA GLY A 51 -12.52 10.45 -2.56
C GLY A 51 -11.62 9.33 -3.08
N GLU A 52 -11.23 9.41 -4.36
CA GLU A 52 -10.47 8.36 -5.04
C GLU A 52 -9.12 8.07 -4.37
N ILE A 53 -8.91 6.79 -4.05
CA ILE A 53 -7.66 6.28 -3.50
C ILE A 53 -6.81 5.77 -4.66
N ASP A 54 -5.66 6.42 -4.86
CA ASP A 54 -4.65 5.94 -5.78
C ASP A 54 -4.04 4.63 -5.26
N LYS A 55 -4.50 3.51 -5.83
CA LYS A 55 -4.06 2.17 -5.42
C LYS A 55 -2.58 1.91 -5.74
N ALA A 56 -2.01 2.58 -6.73
CA ALA A 56 -0.59 2.45 -7.05
C ALA A 56 0.25 3.11 -5.95
N LYS A 57 -0.13 4.31 -5.51
CA LYS A 57 0.48 4.95 -4.33
C LYS A 57 0.29 4.12 -3.07
N LEU A 58 -0.88 3.49 -2.90
CA LEU A 58 -1.11 2.62 -1.73
C LEU A 58 -0.18 1.42 -1.75
N ALA A 59 -0.03 0.77 -2.91
CA ALA A 59 0.92 -0.31 -3.09
C ALA A 59 2.35 0.12 -2.72
N LEU A 60 2.77 1.32 -3.11
CA LEU A 60 4.09 1.85 -2.76
C LEU A 60 4.28 2.04 -1.25
N TYR A 61 3.29 2.61 -0.55
CA TYR A 61 3.36 2.75 0.90
C TYR A 61 3.44 1.38 1.58
N LEU A 62 2.64 0.40 1.11
CA LEU A 62 2.67 -0.96 1.63
C LEU A 62 4.05 -1.61 1.43
N LEU A 63 4.63 -1.52 0.23
CA LEU A 63 5.94 -2.10 -0.08
C LEU A 63 7.09 -1.45 0.71
N ASN A 64 7.06 -0.13 0.87
CA ASN A 64 8.06 0.56 1.69
C ASN A 64 7.89 0.21 3.18
N GLY A 65 6.64 0.07 3.67
CA GLY A 65 6.37 -0.45 5.02
C GLY A 65 6.91 -1.87 5.21
N MET A 66 6.66 -2.77 4.25
CA MET A 66 7.19 -4.14 4.25
C MET A 66 8.71 -4.17 4.38
N LYS A 67 9.38 -3.36 3.56
CA LYS A 67 10.82 -3.23 3.52
C LYS A 67 11.35 -2.70 4.86
N ASN A 68 10.77 -1.62 5.39
CA ASN A 68 11.18 -1.00 6.66
C ASN A 68 10.99 -1.95 7.85
N SER A 69 9.97 -2.79 7.79
CA SER A 69 9.69 -3.85 8.77
C SER A 69 10.48 -5.13 8.52
N LYS A 70 11.46 -5.11 7.59
CA LYS A 70 12.38 -6.20 7.26
C LYS A 70 11.66 -7.51 6.90
N LEU A 71 10.50 -7.39 6.26
CA LEU A 71 9.77 -8.53 5.73
C LEU A 71 10.42 -9.04 4.45
N GLU A 72 10.11 -10.29 4.10
CA GLU A 72 10.63 -10.91 2.88
C GLU A 72 10.18 -10.13 1.63
N THR A 73 11.04 -10.13 0.61
CA THR A 73 10.70 -9.55 -0.70
C THR A 73 9.50 -10.29 -1.30
N PRO A 74 8.44 -9.58 -1.69
CA PRO A 74 7.28 -10.16 -2.35
C PRO A 74 7.71 -10.95 -3.58
N LYS A 75 7.18 -12.16 -3.76
CA LYS A 75 7.58 -13.03 -4.88
C LYS A 75 7.43 -12.37 -6.24
N LYS A 76 6.37 -11.58 -6.40
CA LYS A 76 6.09 -10.84 -7.63
C LYS A 76 7.12 -9.75 -7.94
N LEU A 77 7.82 -9.23 -6.93
CA LEU A 77 8.87 -8.22 -7.12
C LEU A 77 10.26 -8.83 -7.35
N LYS A 78 10.42 -10.15 -7.13
CA LYS A 78 11.69 -10.84 -7.40
C LYS A 78 11.94 -10.84 -8.91
N GLY A 79 13.06 -10.22 -9.32
CA GLY A 79 13.43 -10.06 -10.72
C GLY A 79 12.85 -8.82 -11.40
N ILE A 80 11.97 -8.07 -10.73
CA ILE A 80 11.55 -6.73 -11.15
C ILE A 80 12.50 -5.69 -10.56
N LEU A 81 12.79 -5.81 -9.26
CA LEU A 81 13.69 -4.91 -8.57
C LEU A 81 15.15 -5.19 -8.93
N GLU A 82 15.97 -4.14 -8.93
CA GLU A 82 17.43 -4.28 -9.04
C GLU A 82 17.99 -5.21 -7.94
N GLU A 83 19.11 -5.85 -8.24
CA GLU A 83 19.78 -6.74 -7.29
C GLU A 83 20.10 -5.98 -6.00
N ASN A 84 19.64 -6.50 -4.86
CA ASN A 84 19.76 -5.90 -3.52
C ASN A 84 18.89 -4.66 -3.21
N ALA A 85 18.07 -4.17 -4.15
CA ALA A 85 17.18 -3.02 -3.89
C ALA A 85 16.24 -3.24 -2.70
N TRP A 86 15.79 -4.48 -2.45
CA TRP A 86 14.99 -4.79 -1.28
C TRP A 86 15.79 -4.73 0.03
N SER A 87 17.04 -5.18 0.02
CA SER A 87 17.90 -5.23 1.21
C SER A 87 18.64 -3.93 1.52
N ASP A 88 18.78 -3.00 0.57
CA ASP A 88 19.44 -1.72 0.79
C ASP A 88 18.54 -0.77 1.59
N GLU A 89 18.89 -0.46 2.84
CA GLU A 89 18.11 0.43 3.71
C GLU A 89 17.93 1.86 3.15
N ASN A 90 18.76 2.28 2.19
CA ASN A 90 18.66 3.59 1.54
C ASN A 90 17.83 3.59 0.25
N TYR A 91 17.46 2.40 -0.25
CA TYR A 91 16.66 2.27 -1.46
C TYR A 91 15.17 2.42 -1.14
N SER A 92 14.51 3.44 -1.69
CA SER A 92 13.06 3.59 -1.63
C SER A 92 12.41 2.96 -2.86
N ILE A 93 11.40 2.12 -2.67
CA ILE A 93 10.61 1.58 -3.78
C ILE A 93 9.78 2.74 -4.36
N VAL A 94 9.96 3.00 -5.65
CA VAL A 94 9.26 4.08 -6.37
C VAL A 94 8.23 3.54 -7.34
N GLU A 95 7.33 4.40 -7.80
CA GLU A 95 6.21 3.99 -8.68
C GLU A 95 6.69 3.23 -9.92
N SER A 96 7.77 3.70 -10.56
CA SER A 96 8.36 3.06 -11.74
C SER A 96 8.77 1.61 -11.51
N ASP A 97 9.11 1.23 -10.28
CA ASP A 97 9.57 -0.12 -9.93
C ASP A 97 8.45 -1.15 -10.00
N ILE A 98 7.19 -0.71 -9.88
CA ILE A 98 6.03 -1.62 -9.83
C ILE A 98 5.00 -1.35 -10.93
N TYR A 99 5.08 -0.19 -11.58
CA TYR A 99 4.02 0.28 -12.48
C TYR A 99 3.86 -0.57 -13.74
N TYR A 100 4.94 -1.12 -14.30
CA TYR A 100 4.82 -1.85 -15.57
C TYR A 100 4.19 -3.24 -15.37
N GLU A 101 4.64 -3.97 -14.36
CA GLU A 101 4.28 -5.37 -14.15
C GLU A 101 3.02 -5.56 -13.31
N LEU A 102 2.78 -4.71 -12.30
CA LEU A 102 1.72 -4.96 -11.31
C LEU A 102 0.50 -4.05 -11.46
N ARG A 103 0.56 -3.00 -12.31
CA ARG A 103 -0.51 -2.00 -12.41
C ARG A 103 -1.88 -2.58 -12.70
N THR A 104 -1.98 -3.54 -13.63
CA THR A 104 -3.28 -4.14 -13.99
C THR A 104 -3.86 -4.91 -12.82
N GLU A 105 -3.03 -5.69 -12.12
CA GLU A 105 -3.47 -6.46 -10.95
C GLU A 105 -3.85 -5.53 -9.79
N ILE A 106 -3.01 -4.54 -9.48
CA ILE A 106 -3.27 -3.51 -8.46
C ILE A 106 -4.60 -2.80 -8.75
N LYS A 107 -4.84 -2.38 -9.99
CA LYS A 107 -6.09 -1.70 -10.38
C LYS A 107 -7.33 -2.57 -10.11
N ASN A 108 -7.21 -3.88 -10.35
CA ASN A 108 -8.31 -4.84 -10.26
C ASN A 108 -8.63 -5.29 -8.83
N THR A 109 -7.77 -5.02 -7.84
CA THR A 109 -8.05 -5.29 -6.43
C THR A 109 -9.31 -4.54 -5.96
N LYS A 110 -10.18 -5.22 -5.23
CA LYS A 110 -11.45 -4.68 -4.74
C LYS A 110 -11.36 -4.26 -3.28
N THR A 111 -10.58 -5.00 -2.51
CA THR A 111 -10.37 -4.76 -1.09
C THR A 111 -8.94 -4.38 -0.78
N ILE A 112 -8.77 -3.75 0.38
CA ILE A 112 -7.46 -3.49 0.97
C ILE A 112 -6.69 -4.80 1.17
N GLY A 113 -7.36 -5.85 1.60
CA GLY A 113 -6.76 -7.15 1.80
C GLY A 113 -6.30 -7.82 0.51
N GLU A 114 -7.07 -7.70 -0.57
CA GLU A 114 -6.66 -8.20 -1.89
C GLU A 114 -5.38 -7.51 -2.39
N LEU A 115 -5.24 -6.19 -2.16
CA LEU A 115 -4.02 -5.47 -2.50
C LEU A 115 -2.83 -5.92 -1.65
N ALA A 116 -3.02 -6.06 -0.33
CA ALA A 116 -1.96 -6.50 0.56
C ALA A 116 -1.53 -7.96 0.29
N ASP A 117 -2.47 -8.85 -0.02
CA ASP A 117 -2.18 -10.24 -0.39
C ASP A 117 -1.49 -10.34 -1.76
N LEU A 118 -1.84 -9.45 -2.71
CA LEU A 118 -1.13 -9.34 -4.01
C LEU A 118 0.35 -9.01 -3.82
N LEU A 119 0.66 -8.19 -2.81
CA LEU A 119 1.99 -7.66 -2.53
C LEU A 119 2.77 -8.45 -1.49
N LYS A 120 2.27 -9.61 -1.02
CA LYS A 120 2.96 -10.48 -0.07
C LYS A 120 3.73 -11.60 -0.76
#